data_AF-A0A9P8L015-F1
#
_entry.id   AF-A0A9P8L015-F1
#
_cell.length_a   1.000
_cell.length_b   1.000
_cell.length_c   1.000
_cell.angle_alpha   90.00
_cell.angle_beta   90.00
_cell.angle_gamma   90.00
#
_symmetry.space_group_name_H-M   'P 1'
#
loop_
_entity.id
_entity.type
_entity.pdbx_description
1 polymer ?
#
loop_
_entity_poly.entity_id
_entity_poly.type
_entity_poly.pdbx_seq_one_letter_code
_entity_poly.pdbx_strand_id
1 'polypeptide(L)'
;MLSALTAHAQKWVNAEIDLLVSDGYGLGEDGLRPDKQKATDLMEGAAGIYFGAHSEDAAGWAYPDCTPEFIGAMANAIYIGSYRTIRLYTPLQWLMKKDIVELGFDLGVPFEDTWSCYKGEALQCGVCPTCRSRREAFEAIGEEDPTEYAA
;
A
#
# COMPACT_ATOMS: atom_id res chain seq x y z
N MET A 1 -0.89 -11.76 9.50
CA MET A 1 -2.32 -12.12 9.41
C MET A 1 -2.89 -11.22 8.31
N LEU A 2 -3.56 -11.76 7.29
CA LEU A 2 -4.04 -10.92 6.18
C LEU A 2 -5.39 -10.28 6.56
N SER A 3 -5.48 -8.96 6.46
CA SER A 3 -6.73 -8.20 6.59
C SER A 3 -7.55 -8.23 5.28
N ALA A 4 -8.79 -7.75 5.32
CA ALA A 4 -9.89 -8.08 4.41
C ALA A 4 -9.75 -7.74 2.90
N LEU A 5 -8.65 -7.10 2.48
CA LEU A 5 -8.44 -6.56 1.13
C LEU A 5 -8.32 -7.60 -0.01
N THR A 6 -8.27 -8.90 0.30
CA THR A 6 -7.93 -9.96 -0.69
C THR A 6 -9.12 -10.52 -1.48
N ALA A 7 -10.37 -10.24 -1.09
CA ALA A 7 -11.54 -10.93 -1.67
C ALA A 7 -11.90 -10.47 -3.10
N HIS A 8 -11.72 -9.19 -3.43
CA HIS A 8 -12.00 -8.64 -4.76
C HIS A 8 -10.79 -8.73 -5.71
N ALA A 9 -9.60 -9.06 -5.20
CA ALA A 9 -8.27 -8.58 -5.61
C ALA A 9 -7.66 -9.11 -6.94
N GLN A 10 -8.43 -9.12 -8.03
CA GLN A 10 -8.31 -10.25 -8.94
C GLN A 10 -8.34 -9.92 -10.47
N LYS A 11 -8.88 -8.80 -10.98
CA LYS A 11 -9.15 -8.62 -12.45
C LYS A 11 -7.94 -8.82 -13.36
N TRP A 12 -6.79 -8.41 -12.87
CA TRP A 12 -6.24 -7.19 -13.45
C TRP A 12 -4.93 -7.48 -14.19
N VAL A 13 -5.08 -8.32 -15.21
CA VAL A 13 -3.96 -8.99 -15.90
C VAL A 13 -4.11 -9.02 -17.42
N ASN A 14 -5.31 -8.82 -17.97
CA ASN A 14 -5.62 -9.05 -19.39
C ASN A 14 -5.50 -7.80 -20.30
N ALA A 15 -4.96 -6.68 -19.80
CA ALA A 15 -4.68 -5.50 -20.61
C ALA A 15 -3.22 -5.01 -20.40
N GLU A 16 -2.48 -5.05 -21.50
CA GLU A 16 -1.41 -4.12 -21.90
C GLU A 16 -0.36 -3.67 -20.86
N ILE A 17 0.80 -4.33 -20.94
CA ILE A 17 2.08 -3.80 -20.42
C ILE A 17 2.49 -2.51 -21.16
N ASP A 18 1.96 -2.26 -22.36
CA ASP A 18 2.27 -1.07 -23.18
C ASP A 18 1.65 0.24 -22.65
N LEU A 19 0.56 0.18 -21.87
CA LEU A 19 -0.05 1.37 -21.23
C LEU A 19 0.79 1.89 -20.05
N LEU A 20 1.45 1.00 -19.31
CA LEU A 20 2.27 1.35 -18.13
C LEU A 20 3.55 2.15 -18.47
N VAL A 21 3.91 2.27 -19.75
CA VAL A 21 5.11 2.99 -20.22
C VAL A 21 4.75 4.25 -21.02
N SER A 22 3.49 4.39 -21.46
CA SER A 22 3.04 5.50 -22.32
C SER A 22 2.32 6.59 -21.54
N ASP A 23 1.23 6.26 -20.83
CA ASP A 23 0.43 7.20 -20.03
C ASP A 23 0.68 6.97 -18.52
N GLY A 24 1.84 7.45 -18.05
CA GLY A 24 2.37 7.15 -16.72
C GLY A 24 1.43 7.44 -15.56
N TYR A 25 1.00 6.39 -14.85
CA TYR A 25 0.19 6.42 -13.62
C TYR A 25 -1.00 7.39 -13.67
N GLY A 26 -1.99 7.05 -14.52
CA GLY A 26 -3.24 7.79 -14.75
C GLY A 26 -3.75 8.59 -13.54
N LEU A 27 -3.42 9.88 -13.58
CA LEU A 27 -3.69 10.85 -12.52
C LEU A 27 -5.20 11.15 -12.44
N GLY A 28 -5.67 11.52 -11.25
CA GLY A 28 -6.99 12.12 -11.07
C GLY A 28 -7.07 13.52 -11.69
N GLU A 29 -8.23 14.17 -11.57
CA GLU A 29 -8.50 15.48 -12.18
C GLU A 29 -7.54 16.60 -11.71
N ASP A 30 -6.83 16.40 -10.59
CA ASP A 30 -5.81 17.33 -10.07
C ASP A 30 -4.42 17.18 -10.70
N GLY A 31 -4.17 16.13 -11.49
CA GLY A 31 -2.86 15.87 -12.10
C GLY A 31 -1.75 15.52 -11.10
N LEU A 32 -2.08 15.13 -9.86
CA LEU A 32 -1.11 14.96 -8.77
C LEU A 32 -1.25 13.65 -8.00
N ARG A 33 -2.46 13.07 -7.91
CA ARG A 33 -2.72 11.80 -7.21
C ARG A 33 -3.24 10.73 -8.17
N PRO A 34 -3.01 9.43 -7.93
CA PRO A 34 -3.64 8.36 -8.71
C PRO A 34 -5.17 8.44 -8.63
N ASP A 35 -5.86 8.13 -9.73
CA ASP A 35 -7.32 8.07 -9.77
C ASP A 35 -7.87 6.98 -8.82
N LYS A 36 -8.56 7.39 -7.75
CA LYS A 36 -9.10 6.51 -6.69
C LYS A 36 -10.15 5.52 -7.23
N GLN A 37 -10.93 5.88 -8.24
CA GLN A 37 -11.90 4.97 -8.86
C GLN A 37 -11.16 3.92 -9.68
N LYS A 38 -10.25 4.34 -10.56
CA LYS A 38 -9.43 3.41 -11.35
C LYS A 38 -8.63 2.47 -10.46
N ALA A 39 -8.08 2.92 -9.34
CA ALA A 39 -7.37 2.07 -8.37
C ALA A 39 -8.24 0.92 -7.79
N THR A 40 -9.56 1.06 -7.82
CA THR A 40 -10.53 0.05 -7.39
C THR A 40 -10.97 -0.88 -8.54
N ASP A 41 -10.80 -0.46 -9.80
CA ASP A 41 -11.50 -1.02 -10.97
C ASP A 41 -10.93 -2.29 -11.65
N LEU A 42 -9.65 -2.70 -11.62
CA LEU A 42 -8.71 -2.86 -10.49
C LEU A 42 -8.72 -4.33 -9.97
N MET A 43 -9.91 -4.93 -9.99
CA MET A 43 -10.33 -6.08 -9.18
C MET A 43 -11.38 -7.00 -9.91
N GLU A 44 -11.51 -8.29 -9.56
CA GLU A 44 -12.33 -9.44 -10.11
C GLU A 44 -11.55 -10.56 -10.96
N GLY A 45 -11.15 -11.76 -11.48
CA GLY A 45 -10.18 -12.08 -12.54
C GLY A 45 -9.32 -13.36 -12.30
N ALA A 46 -7.98 -13.23 -12.21
CA ALA A 46 -6.97 -14.26 -11.88
C ALA A 46 -6.05 -13.87 -10.69
N ALA A 47 -5.18 -14.79 -10.23
CA ALA A 47 -4.53 -14.72 -8.91
C ALA A 47 -3.44 -13.64 -8.72
N GLY A 48 -3.60 -12.79 -7.71
CA GLY A 48 -2.66 -11.73 -7.33
C GLY A 48 -1.96 -11.93 -5.98
N ILE A 49 -0.69 -11.54 -5.89
CA ILE A 49 0.02 -11.25 -4.64
C ILE A 49 -0.01 -9.74 -4.41
N TYR A 50 -0.41 -9.31 -3.22
CA TYR A 50 -0.44 -7.90 -2.84
C TYR A 50 0.68 -7.62 -1.82
N PHE A 51 1.50 -6.61 -2.11
CA PHE A 51 2.64 -6.22 -1.27
C PHE A 51 2.52 -4.75 -0.87
N GLY A 52 2.45 -4.52 0.44
CA GLY A 52 2.11 -3.24 1.04
C GLY A 52 3.30 -2.31 1.32
N ALA A 53 4.44 -2.51 0.65
CA ALA A 53 5.56 -1.56 0.73
C ALA A 53 5.13 -0.17 0.26
N HIS A 54 5.61 0.86 0.95
CA HIS A 54 5.23 2.26 0.71
C HIS A 54 6.45 3.17 0.55
N SER A 55 6.24 4.39 0.03
CA SER A 55 7.34 5.26 -0.42
C SER A 55 8.32 5.64 0.70
N GLU A 56 7.84 5.70 1.95
CA GLU A 56 8.65 5.93 3.15
C GLU A 56 9.62 4.79 3.48
N ASP A 57 9.37 3.56 3.02
CA ASP A 57 10.30 2.43 3.23
C ASP A 57 11.49 2.52 2.26
N ALA A 58 11.20 2.89 1.01
CA ALA A 58 12.22 3.14 -0.01
C ALA A 58 13.04 4.42 0.26
N ALA A 59 12.49 5.35 1.03
CA ALA A 59 13.09 6.66 1.30
C ALA A 59 14.50 6.53 1.89
N GLY A 60 15.47 7.19 1.24
CA GLY A 60 16.87 7.17 1.67
C GLY A 60 17.54 5.79 1.66
N TRP A 61 16.97 4.79 0.96
CA TRP A 61 17.40 3.39 0.98
C TRP A 61 17.30 2.73 2.36
N ALA A 62 16.33 3.13 3.19
CA ALA A 62 16.08 2.51 4.50
C ALA A 62 15.74 1.02 4.38
N TYR A 63 14.86 0.66 3.44
CA TYR A 63 14.54 -0.72 3.05
C TYR A 63 14.79 -0.91 1.55
N PRO A 64 15.94 -1.50 1.15
CA PRO A 64 16.31 -1.66 -0.26
C PRO A 64 15.41 -2.65 -1.02
N ASP A 65 14.66 -3.48 -0.30
CA ASP A 65 13.63 -4.38 -0.81
C ASP A 65 12.28 -3.70 -1.09
N CYS A 66 12.12 -2.43 -0.68
CA CYS A 66 10.95 -1.62 -0.98
C CYS A 66 11.15 -0.64 -2.15
N THR A 67 12.34 -0.56 -2.75
CA THR A 67 12.58 0.38 -3.86
C THR A 67 11.89 -0.06 -5.16
N PRO A 68 11.60 0.86 -6.09
CA PRO A 68 10.96 0.53 -7.37
C PRO A 68 11.75 -0.48 -8.22
N GLU A 69 13.08 -0.45 -8.16
CA GLU A 69 13.96 -1.38 -8.88
C GLU A 69 13.83 -2.81 -8.33
N PHE A 70 13.83 -2.96 -7.00
CA PHE A 70 13.65 -4.27 -6.37
C PHE A 70 12.24 -4.81 -6.59
N ILE A 71 11.20 -3.98 -6.38
CA ILE A 71 9.81 -4.35 -6.62
C ILE A 71 9.60 -4.76 -8.09
N GLY A 72 10.16 -4.02 -9.04
CA GLY A 72 10.10 -4.36 -10.47
C GLY A 72 10.81 -5.69 -10.80
N ALA A 73 11.97 -5.96 -10.19
CA ALA A 73 12.66 -7.24 -10.33
C ALA A 73 11.85 -8.40 -9.73
N MET A 74 11.28 -8.21 -8.53
CA MET A 74 10.45 -9.21 -7.83
C MET A 74 9.15 -9.51 -8.60
N ALA A 75 8.47 -8.49 -9.13
CA ALA A 75 7.27 -8.66 -9.96
C ALA A 75 7.55 -9.50 -11.22
N ASN A 76 8.68 -9.24 -11.89
CA ASN A 76 9.12 -10.03 -13.04
C ASN A 76 9.47 -11.47 -12.66
N ALA A 77 10.19 -11.68 -11.55
CA ALA A 77 10.54 -13.02 -11.06
C ALA A 77 9.28 -13.85 -10.72
N ILE A 78 8.30 -13.26 -10.03
CA ILE A 78 7.01 -13.89 -9.70
C ILE A 78 6.24 -14.25 -10.98
N TYR A 79 6.12 -13.30 -11.92
CA TYR A 79 5.38 -13.52 -13.16
C TYR A 79 6.02 -14.60 -14.05
N ILE A 80 7.34 -14.60 -14.20
CA ILE A 80 8.05 -15.60 -14.99
C ILE A 80 8.02 -16.98 -14.30
N GLY A 81 8.32 -17.04 -13.00
CA GLY A 81 8.39 -18.27 -12.22
C GLY A 81 7.03 -18.96 -12.03
N SER A 82 5.93 -18.21 -12.08
CA SER A 82 4.55 -18.75 -12.00
C SER A 82 3.97 -19.19 -13.35
N TYR A 83 4.79 -19.42 -14.38
CA TYR A 83 4.33 -19.67 -15.75
C TYR A 83 3.37 -18.58 -16.28
N ARG A 84 3.59 -17.32 -15.89
CA ARG A 84 2.76 -16.15 -16.23
C ARG A 84 1.35 -16.15 -15.63
N THR A 85 1.11 -16.89 -14.54
CA THR A 85 -0.22 -17.01 -13.91
C THR A 85 -0.43 -16.12 -12.68
N ILE A 86 0.64 -15.66 -12.02
CA ILE A 86 0.58 -14.80 -10.83
C ILE A 86 1.15 -13.42 -11.14
N ARG A 87 0.50 -12.36 -10.64
CA ARG A 87 1.03 -10.98 -10.64
C ARG A 87 1.36 -10.52 -9.22
N LEU A 88 2.29 -9.57 -9.13
CA LEU A 88 2.55 -8.77 -7.93
C LEU A 88 1.88 -7.41 -8.10
N TYR A 89 1.14 -6.96 -7.10
CA TYR A 89 0.49 -5.66 -7.02
C TYR A 89 1.04 -4.88 -5.82
N THR A 90 1.42 -3.63 -6.04
CA THR A 90 2.05 -2.74 -5.03
C THR A 90 1.31 -1.40 -4.92
N PRO A 91 0.01 -1.39 -4.55
CA PRO A 91 -0.85 -0.20 -4.62
C PRO A 91 -0.40 0.95 -3.71
N LEU A 92 0.43 0.68 -2.69
CA LEU A 92 0.88 1.68 -1.72
C LEU A 92 2.28 2.25 -2.04
N GLN A 93 2.96 1.74 -3.08
CA GLN A 93 4.38 1.99 -3.39
C GLN A 93 4.78 3.46 -3.49
N TRP A 94 3.85 4.31 -3.95
CA TRP A 94 4.08 5.74 -4.18
C TRP A 94 3.40 6.63 -3.14
N LEU A 95 2.70 6.03 -2.17
CA LEU A 95 1.95 6.71 -1.13
C LEU A 95 2.82 6.92 0.11
N MET A 96 2.79 8.12 0.69
CA MET A 96 3.29 8.37 2.04
C MET A 96 2.30 7.78 3.06
N LYS A 97 2.69 7.60 4.31
CA LYS A 97 1.83 7.00 5.34
C LYS A 97 0.57 7.83 5.61
N LYS A 98 0.63 9.16 5.48
CA LYS A 98 -0.57 10.02 5.51
C LYS A 98 -1.57 9.69 4.40
N ASP A 99 -1.10 9.35 3.20
CA ASP A 99 -1.97 9.06 2.05
C ASP A 99 -2.60 7.66 2.19
N ILE A 100 -1.91 6.75 2.88
CA ILE A 100 -2.40 5.42 3.24
C ILE A 100 -3.45 5.50 4.35
N VAL A 101 -3.29 6.43 5.31
CA VAL A 101 -4.32 6.70 6.31
C VAL A 101 -5.54 7.38 5.66
N GLU A 102 -5.35 8.41 4.81
CA GLU A 102 -6.42 9.04 4.00
C GLU A 102 -7.23 7.99 3.22
N LEU A 103 -6.53 7.13 2.45
CA LEU A 103 -7.14 6.05 1.68
C LEU A 103 -7.85 5.01 2.57
N GLY A 104 -7.34 4.74 3.77
CA GLY A 104 -7.99 3.84 4.71
C GLY A 104 -9.30 4.40 5.27
N PHE A 105 -9.38 5.72 5.50
CA PHE A 105 -10.63 6.38 5.87
C PHE A 105 -11.65 6.36 4.71
N ASP A 106 -11.23 6.69 3.48
CA ASP A 106 -12.09 6.60 2.29
C ASP A 106 -12.70 5.19 2.10
N LEU A 107 -11.94 4.14 2.45
CA LEU A 107 -12.33 2.74 2.32
C LEU A 107 -13.02 2.16 3.58
N GLY A 108 -13.19 2.94 4.65
CA GLY A 108 -13.82 2.49 5.89
C GLY A 108 -13.03 1.40 6.63
N VAL A 109 -11.70 1.48 6.63
CA VAL A 109 -10.81 0.54 7.33
C VAL A 109 -10.97 0.69 8.85
N PRO A 110 -11.21 -0.40 9.61
CA PRO A 110 -11.21 -0.38 11.07
C PRO A 110 -9.78 -0.21 11.59
N PHE A 111 -9.35 1.04 11.79
CA PHE A 111 -7.99 1.37 12.23
C PHE A 111 -7.69 0.92 13.66
N GLU A 112 -8.70 0.62 14.46
CA GLU A 112 -8.62 -0.01 15.79
C GLU A 112 -8.08 -1.45 15.72
N ASP A 113 -8.37 -2.19 14.65
CA ASP A 113 -7.88 -3.56 14.41
C ASP A 113 -6.45 -3.59 13.81
N THR A 114 -5.83 -2.42 13.58
CA THR A 114 -4.53 -2.31 12.89
C THR A 114 -3.38 -2.01 13.83
N TRP A 115 -2.19 -2.54 13.50
CA TRP A 115 -1.01 -2.48 14.37
C TRP A 115 0.23 -1.99 13.62
N SER A 116 0.91 -0.98 14.16
CA SER A 116 2.13 -0.38 13.58
C SER A 116 3.36 -0.51 14.50
N CYS A 117 3.17 -0.82 15.78
CA CYS A 117 4.23 -0.80 16.77
C CYS A 117 5.24 -1.95 16.66
N TYR A 118 6.53 -1.64 16.56
CA TYR A 118 7.62 -2.63 16.50
C TYR A 118 7.80 -3.50 17.75
N LYS A 119 7.21 -3.15 18.88
CA LYS A 119 7.48 -3.88 20.14
C LYS A 119 6.62 -5.11 20.39
N GLY A 120 5.42 -5.21 19.81
CA GLY A 120 4.49 -6.33 20.05
C GLY A 120 4.07 -6.51 21.52
N GLU A 121 4.08 -5.41 22.31
CA GLU A 121 3.58 -5.38 23.69
C GLU A 121 2.03 -5.37 23.71
N ALA A 122 1.39 -5.32 24.89
CA ALA A 122 -0.07 -5.35 24.99
C ALA A 122 -0.79 -4.10 24.44
N LEU A 123 -0.07 -2.97 24.36
CA LEU A 123 -0.50 -1.71 23.75
C LEU A 123 0.58 -1.22 22.78
N GLN A 124 0.21 -0.38 21.82
CA GLN A 124 1.22 0.24 20.96
C GLN A 124 2.09 1.18 21.80
N CYS A 125 3.42 1.10 21.70
CA CYS A 125 4.29 1.71 22.71
C CYS A 125 4.44 3.24 22.62
N GLY A 126 3.75 3.91 21.68
CA GLY A 126 3.77 5.36 21.47
C GLY A 126 5.07 5.96 20.92
N VAL A 127 6.23 5.42 21.33
CA VAL A 127 7.53 6.08 21.19
C VAL A 127 8.47 5.47 20.14
N CYS A 128 8.13 4.34 19.51
CA CYS A 128 8.92 3.82 18.38
C CYS A 128 8.65 4.62 17.08
N PRO A 129 9.55 4.60 16.08
CA PRO A 129 9.42 5.42 14.88
C PRO A 129 8.08 5.24 14.15
N THR A 130 7.58 4.00 14.05
CA THR A 130 6.28 3.69 13.43
C THR A 130 5.07 4.15 14.24
N CYS A 131 5.14 4.18 15.58
CA CYS A 131 4.06 4.77 16.38
C CYS A 131 3.98 6.29 16.15
N ARG A 132 5.13 6.98 16.12
CA ARG A 132 5.17 8.42 15.83
C ARG A 132 4.68 8.72 14.41
N SER A 133 5.25 8.04 13.40
CA SER A 133 4.86 8.16 11.99
C SER A 133 3.39 7.82 11.74
N ARG A 134 2.77 6.95 12.56
CA ARG A 134 1.32 6.74 12.55
C ARG A 134 0.57 7.97 13.09
N ARG A 135 0.86 8.43 14.31
CA ARG A 135 0.18 9.61 14.90
C ARG A 135 0.34 10.85 14.01
N GLU A 136 1.54 11.08 13.47
CA GLU A 136 1.87 12.12 12.50
C GLU A 136 1.03 12.00 11.21
N ALA A 137 0.68 10.78 10.77
CA ALA A 137 -0.16 10.55 9.60
C ALA A 137 -1.65 10.82 9.84
N PHE A 138 -2.18 10.50 11.03
CA PHE A 138 -3.55 10.86 11.44
C PHE A 138 -3.68 12.38 11.67
N GLU A 139 -2.74 12.99 12.39
CA GLU A 139 -2.67 14.44 12.62
C GLU A 139 -2.59 15.21 11.30
N ALA A 140 -1.83 14.72 10.31
CA ALA A 140 -1.70 15.34 8.99
C ALA A 140 -2.98 15.32 8.13
N ILE A 141 -3.97 14.48 8.45
CA ILE A 141 -5.30 14.50 7.79
C ILE A 141 -6.40 15.11 8.67
N GLY A 142 -6.13 15.36 9.95
CA GLY A 142 -7.07 15.96 10.91
C GLY A 142 -8.01 14.97 11.60
N GLU A 143 -7.74 13.67 11.51
CA GLU A 143 -8.56 12.59 12.09
C GLU A 143 -7.96 12.08 13.42
N GLU A 144 -8.80 11.47 14.25
CA GLU A 144 -8.37 10.83 15.51
C GLU A 144 -7.81 9.42 15.26
N ASP A 145 -6.65 9.10 15.84
CA ASP A 145 -6.10 7.74 15.81
C ASP A 145 -6.77 6.89 16.92
N PRO A 146 -7.54 5.83 16.59
CA PRO A 146 -8.22 5.01 17.60
C PRO A 146 -7.27 4.10 18.41
N THR A 147 -5.95 4.20 18.21
CA THR A 147 -4.96 3.40 18.93
C THR A 147 -4.82 3.81 20.39
N GLU A 148 -5.11 2.89 21.32
CA GLU A 148 -4.65 3.04 22.70
C GLU A 148 -3.12 2.86 22.79
N TYR A 149 -2.44 3.91 23.28
CA TYR A 149 -0.99 3.98 23.39
C TYR A 149 -0.51 3.87 24.84
N ALA A 150 0.63 3.20 25.04
CA ALA A 150 1.26 3.10 26.36
C ALA A 150 2.02 4.38 26.81
N ALA A 151 2.29 5.32 25.90
CA ALA A 151 3.10 6.54 26.12
C ALA A 151 2.95 7.62 25.02
#